data_AF-A0A9Q2LEX9-F1
#
_entry.id   AF-A0A9Q2LEX9-F1
#
_cell.length_a   1.000
_cell.length_b   1.000
_cell.length_c   1.000
_cell.angle_alpha   90.00
_cell.angle_beta   90.00
_cell.angle_gamma   90.00
#
_symmetry.space_group_name_H-M   'P 1'
#
loop_
_entity.id
_entity.type
_entity.pdbx_description
1 polymer ?
#
loop_
_entity_poly.entity_id
_entity_poly.type
_entity_poly.pdbx_seq_one_letter_code
_entity_poly.pdbx_strand_id
1 'polypeptide(L)' 'MTLRSMTGFARHEGTFDGQEGQWRWYWELRSVNGKGLDIRFRMPSGFEAIDPD' A
#
# COMPACT_ATOMS: atom_id res chain seq x y z
N MET A 1 -11.47 -3.81 20.01
CA MET A 1 -11.83 -5.10 19.39
C MET A 1 -10.67 -5.55 18.51
N THR A 2 -9.97 -6.61 18.89
CA THR A 2 -8.89 -7.20 18.08
C THR A 2 -9.52 -7.98 16.92
N LEU A 3 -9.26 -7.55 15.69
CA LEU A 3 -9.81 -8.16 14.48
C LEU A 3 -9.17 -9.55 14.28
N ARG A 4 -9.81 -10.60 14.82
CA ARG A 4 -9.40 -12.02 14.69
C ARG A 4 -9.67 -12.62 13.29
N SER A 5 -9.80 -11.80 12.25
CA SER A 5 -10.33 -12.22 10.94
C SER A 5 -9.48 -11.84 9.72
N MET A 6 -8.23 -11.39 9.88
CA MET A 6 -7.32 -11.23 8.73
C MET A 6 -6.66 -12.57 8.38
N THR A 7 -6.75 -12.97 7.11
CA THR A 7 -6.10 -14.18 6.57
C THR A 7 -4.76 -13.87 5.94
N GLY A 8 -4.59 -12.66 5.41
CA GLY A 8 -3.37 -12.23 4.76
C GLY A 8 -3.06 -10.78 5.07
N PHE A 9 -1.79 -10.53 5.34
CA PHE A 9 -1.21 -9.20 5.45
C PHE A 9 0.11 -9.19 4.69
N ALA A 10 0.29 -8.21 3.81
CA ALA A 10 1.56 -7.93 3.16
C ALA A 10 1.78 -6.43 3.12
N ARG A 11 3.00 -5.99 3.44
CA ARG A 11 3.42 -4.60 3.28
C ARG A 11 4.78 -4.57 2.59
N HIS A 12 4.90 -3.71 1.61
CA HIS A 12 6.17 -3.42 0.96
C HIS A 12 6.33 -1.92 0.86
N GLU A 13 7.52 -1.42 1.19
CA GLU A 13 7.85 -0.01 1.10
C GLU A 13 9.21 0.13 0.45
N GLY A 14 9.42 1.28 -0.18
CA GLY A 14 10.64 1.56 -0.89
C GLY A 14 10.94 3.04 -0.93
N THR A 15 12.21 3.32 -1.15
CA THR A 15 12.73 4.66 -1.36
C THR A 15 13.57 4.68 -2.63
N PHE A 16 13.52 5.79 -3.34
CA PHE A 16 14.35 5.99 -4.52
C PHE A 16 14.90 7.41 -4.49
N ASP A 17 16.22 7.55 -4.59
CA ASP A 17 16.88 8.84 -4.68
C ASP A 17 17.09 9.17 -6.16
N GLY A 18 16.29 10.11 -6.67
CA GLY A 18 16.33 10.57 -8.05
C GLY A 18 16.89 11.99 -8.19
N GLN A 19 16.98 12.46 -9.43
CA GLN A 19 17.44 13.83 -9.72
C GLN A 19 16.53 14.91 -9.12
N GLU A 20 15.24 14.63 -8.97
CA GLU A 20 14.26 15.55 -8.38
C GLU A 20 14.09 15.38 -6.86
N GLY A 21 14.96 14.59 -6.22
CA GLY A 21 14.96 14.34 -4.78
C GLY A 21 14.57 12.91 -4.43
N GLN A 22 14.23 12.72 -3.15
CA GLN A 22 13.91 11.40 -2.60
C GLN A 22 12.43 11.09 -2.69
N TRP A 23 12.11 9.97 -3.32
CA TRP A 23 10.77 9.40 -3.39
C TRP A 23 10.59 8.31 -2.35
N ARG A 24 9.39 8.23 -1.80
CA ARG A 24 8.99 7.18 -0.85
C ARG A 24 7.61 6.68 -1.21
N TRP A 25 7.43 5.36 -1.15
CA TRP A 25 6.14 4.73 -1.37
C TRP A 25 5.94 3.56 -0.42
N TYR A 26 4.69 3.16 -0.23
CA TYR A 26 4.36 1.87 0.33
C TYR A 26 3.07 1.31 -0.27
N TRP A 27 3.01 -0.02 -0.29
CA TRP A 27 1.83 -0.80 -0.62
C TRP A 27 1.48 -1.66 0.59
N GLU A 28 0.22 -1.66 0.99
CA GLU A 28 -0.29 -2.50 2.08
C GLU A 28 -1.52 -3.26 1.57
N LEU A 29 -1.49 -4.58 1.72
CA LEU A 29 -2.55 -5.49 1.30
C LEU A 29 -3.05 -6.23 2.53
N ARG A 30 -4.37 -6.22 2.72
CA ARG A 30 -5.05 -6.85 3.85
C ARG A 30 -6.21 -7.67 3.33
N SER A 31 -6.23 -8.97 3.61
CA SER A 31 -7.32 -9.86 3.20
C SER A 31 -8.03 -10.47 4.39
N VAL A 32 -9.35 -10.66 4.26
CA VAL A 32 -10.22 -11.18 5.32
C VAL A 32 -10.96 -12.41 4.82
N ASN A 33 -10.45 -13.60 5.12
CA ASN A 33 -11.07 -14.91 4.88
C ASN A 33 -11.78 -15.05 3.51
N GLY A 34 -11.17 -14.52 2.44
CA GLY A 34 -11.74 -14.54 1.08
C GLY A 34 -12.95 -13.63 0.85
N LYS A 35 -13.37 -12.83 1.84
CA LYS A 35 -14.52 -11.92 1.78
C LYS A 35 -14.16 -10.52 1.33
N GLY A 36 -12.93 -10.09 1.55
CA GLY A 36 -12.49 -8.75 1.21
C GLY A 36 -10.98 -8.68 1.06
N LEU A 37 -10.56 -7.81 0.15
CA LEU A 37 -9.19 -7.39 -0.06
C LEU A 37 -9.18 -5.86 0.01
N ASP A 38 -8.53 -5.34 1.04
CA ASP A 38 -8.25 -3.92 1.22
C ASP A 38 -6.81 -3.69 0.74
N ILE A 39 -6.66 -2.81 -0.25
CA ILE A 39 -5.37 -2.44 -0.79
C ILE A 39 -5.20 -0.95 -0.58
N ARG A 40 -4.06 -0.56 0.00
CA ARG A 40 -3.69 0.84 0.20
C ARG A 40 -2.38 1.10 -0.49
N PHE A 41 -2.37 2.14 -1.31
CA PHE A 41 -1.18 2.66 -1.95
C PHE A 41 -0.91 4.05 -1.38
N ARG A 42 0.37 4.38 -1.24
CA ARG A 42 0.78 5.77 -1.08
C ARG A 42 1.96 5.98 -2.01
N MET A 43 1.73 6.80 -3.02
CA MET A 43 2.73 7.11 -4.03
C MET A 43 3.28 8.53 -3.83
N PRO A 44 4.48 8.82 -4.38
CA PRO A 44 4.94 10.18 -4.57
C PRO A 44 3.97 10.97 -5.46
N SER A 45 4.01 12.30 -5.33
CA SER A 45 3.30 13.20 -6.25
C SER A 45 3.69 12.93 -7.70
N GLY A 46 2.73 12.97 -8.62
CA GLY A 46 2.90 12.66 -10.04
C GLY A 46 2.54 11.22 -10.44
N PHE A 47 2.17 10.37 -9.48
CA PHE A 47 1.75 8.99 -9.70
C PHE A 47 0.30 8.72 -9.28
N GLU A 48 -0.54 9.77 -9.25
CA GLU A 48 -1.94 9.72 -8.78
C GLU A 48 -2.79 8.75 -9.62
N ALA A 49 -2.45 8.55 -10.89
CA ALA A 49 -3.15 7.61 -11.78
C ALA A 49 -3.07 6.13 -11.32
N ILE A 50 -2.17 5.81 -10.38
CA ILE A 50 -1.98 4.46 -9.84
C ILE A 50 -2.64 4.32 -8.45
N ASP A 51 -3.12 5.43 -7.85
CA ASP A 51 -3.81 5.41 -6.57
C ASP A 51 -5.29 5.02 -6.81
N PRO A 52 -5.77 3.86 -6.31
CA PRO A 52 -7.17 3.52 -6.39
C PRO A 52 -7.94 4.35 -5.36
N ASP A 53 -8.83 5.23 -5.84
CA ASP A 53 -9.75 6.04 -5.02
C ASP A 53 -10.44 5.24 -3.88
#